data_AF-A0A3D4PDK5-F1
#
_entry.id   AF-A0A3D4PDK5-F1
#
_cell.length_a   1.000
_cell.length_b   1.000
_cell.length_c   1.000
_cell.angle_alpha   90.00
_cell.angle_beta   90.00
_cell.angle_gamma   90.00
#
_symmetry.space_group_name_H-M   'P 1'
#
loop_
_entity.id
_entity.type
_entity.pdbx_description
1 polymer ?
#
loop_
_entity_poly.entity_id
_entity_poly.type
_entity_poly.pdbx_seq_one_letter_code
_entity_poly.pdbx_strand_id
1 'polypeptide(L)'
;MSESTLTADERALLIYLILAVTAHQKRQTPGRNRFLVLTVHFALRAGLLETAEACRKVVKQDSPQHVLSKHSSVVEAAKSELFPPLVKQLQRHCSLERAEQLATGQEDELLQTDSAAFQKTVSQLISRIQTQSA
;
A
#
# COMPACT_ATOMS: atom_id res chain seq x y z
N MET A 1 14.38 -6.41 -26.87
CA MET A 1 14.20 -5.16 -26.11
C MET A 1 13.05 -5.44 -25.16
N SER A 2 13.32 -5.63 -23.88
CA SER A 2 12.34 -6.13 -22.92
C SER A 2 11.49 -4.97 -22.42
N GLU A 3 10.23 -4.91 -22.86
CA GLU A 3 9.20 -4.05 -22.28
C GLU A 3 9.01 -4.48 -20.81
N SER A 4 9.71 -3.79 -19.90
CA SER A 4 9.67 -4.11 -18.47
C SER A 4 8.49 -3.38 -17.83
N THR A 5 7.28 -3.82 -18.21
CA THR A 5 6.01 -3.34 -17.65
C THR A 5 5.81 -3.93 -16.26
N LEU A 6 5.25 -3.12 -15.35
CA LEU A 6 4.90 -3.55 -13.99
C LEU A 6 3.97 -4.77 -14.00
N THR A 7 4.16 -5.67 -13.05
CA THR A 7 3.21 -6.76 -12.79
C THR A 7 1.87 -6.20 -12.28
N ALA A 8 0.81 -7.00 -12.37
CA ALA A 8 -0.51 -6.60 -11.87
C ALA A 8 -0.50 -6.30 -10.36
N ASP A 9 0.26 -7.07 -9.58
CA ASP A 9 0.38 -6.87 -8.13
C ASP A 9 1.19 -5.60 -7.80
N GLU A 10 2.25 -5.29 -8.55
CA GLU A 10 3.00 -4.02 -8.41
C GLU A 10 2.15 -2.80 -8.76
N ARG A 11 1.35 -2.89 -9.84
CA ARG A 11 0.42 -1.82 -10.22
C ARG A 11 -0.63 -1.59 -9.14
N ALA A 12 -1.25 -2.66 -8.65
CA ALA A 12 -2.23 -2.57 -7.56
C ALA A 12 -1.62 -1.97 -6.27
N LEU A 13 -0.40 -2.38 -5.92
CA LEU A 13 0.36 -1.80 -4.82
C LEU A 13 0.50 -0.29 -4.97
N LEU A 14 0.96 0.18 -6.14
CA LEU A 14 1.14 1.61 -6.38
C LEU A 14 -0.16 2.38 -6.24
N ILE A 15 -1.24 1.90 -6.85
CA ILE A 15 -2.57 2.53 -6.79
C ILE A 15 -2.99 2.73 -5.33
N TYR A 16 -2.95 1.68 -4.51
CA TYR A 16 -3.33 1.80 -3.10
C TYR A 16 -2.35 2.67 -2.30
N LEU A 17 -1.06 2.65 -2.61
CA LEU A 17 -0.07 3.50 -1.93
C LEU A 17 -0.31 4.99 -2.23
N ILE A 18 -0.64 5.35 -3.48
CA ILE A 18 -1.02 6.71 -3.86
C ILE A 18 -2.26 7.15 -3.09
N LEU A 19 -3.29 6.31 -3.05
CA LEU A 19 -4.50 6.61 -2.28
C LEU A 19 -4.19 6.77 -0.78
N ALA A 20 -3.25 6.00 -0.24
CA ALA A 20 -2.77 6.18 1.13
C ALA A 20 -2.10 7.55 1.33
N VAL A 21 -1.22 7.97 0.43
CA VAL A 21 -0.59 9.31 0.44
C VAL A 21 -1.66 10.40 0.39
N THR A 22 -2.63 10.27 -0.51
CA THR A 22 -3.71 11.25 -0.70
C THR A 22 -4.64 11.33 0.50
N ALA A 23 -5.01 10.18 1.08
CA ALA A 23 -5.76 10.14 2.32
C ALA A 23 -4.98 10.76 3.49
N HIS A 24 -3.66 10.55 3.53
CA HIS A 24 -2.79 11.16 4.54
C HIS A 24 -2.76 12.68 4.43
N GLN A 25 -2.56 13.21 3.21
CA GLN A 25 -2.59 14.66 2.95
C GLN A 25 -3.93 15.30 3.34
N LYS A 26 -5.03 14.57 3.15
CA LYS A 26 -6.39 14.99 3.55
C LYS A 26 -6.69 14.74 5.04
N ARG A 27 -5.73 14.28 5.84
CA ARG A 27 -5.88 13.92 7.27
C ARG A 27 -6.96 12.85 7.52
N GLN A 28 -7.21 11.99 6.53
CA GLN A 28 -8.18 10.89 6.61
C GLN A 28 -7.49 9.62 7.10
N THR A 29 -7.07 9.61 8.36
CA THR A 29 -6.32 8.52 8.99
C THR A 29 -6.93 7.12 8.79
N PRO A 30 -8.26 6.91 9.00
CA PRO A 30 -8.85 5.59 8.75
C PRO A 30 -8.75 5.16 7.28
N GLY A 31 -8.92 6.09 6.34
CA GLY A 31 -8.77 5.83 4.90
C GLY A 31 -7.33 5.44 4.55
N ARG A 32 -6.35 6.23 5.04
CA ARG A 32 -4.92 5.93 4.87
C ARG A 32 -4.58 4.52 5.35
N ASN A 33 -4.99 4.16 6.56
CA ASN A 33 -4.64 2.84 7.13
C ASN A 33 -5.26 1.70 6.32
N ARG A 34 -6.50 1.84 5.83
CA ARG A 34 -7.13 0.84 4.96
C ARG A 34 -6.32 0.64 3.68
N PHE A 35 -5.91 1.72 3.03
CA PHE A 35 -5.10 1.65 1.81
C PHE A 35 -3.70 1.09 2.07
N LEU A 36 -3.07 1.41 3.21
CA LEU A 36 -1.79 0.80 3.60
C LEU A 36 -1.91 -0.71 3.82
N VAL A 37 -3.00 -1.21 4.39
CA VAL A 37 -3.24 -2.65 4.55
C VAL A 37 -3.37 -3.35 3.19
N LEU A 38 -4.09 -2.74 2.24
CA LEU A 38 -4.18 -3.25 0.86
C LEU A 38 -2.82 -3.20 0.16
N THR A 39 -2.04 -2.14 0.38
CA THR A 39 -0.66 -2.02 -0.12
C THR A 39 0.22 -3.15 0.41
N VAL A 40 0.14 -3.46 1.72
CA VAL A 40 0.86 -4.60 2.33
C VAL A 40 0.49 -5.92 1.64
N HIS A 41 -0.80 -6.15 1.37
CA HIS A 41 -1.24 -7.36 0.69
C HIS A 41 -0.58 -7.54 -0.68
N PHE A 42 -0.60 -6.51 -1.53
CA PHE A 42 0.00 -6.58 -2.87
C PHE A 42 1.53 -6.57 -2.83
N ALA A 43 2.14 -5.90 -1.85
CA ALA A 43 3.60 -5.95 -1.63
C ALA A 43 4.07 -7.36 -1.29
N LEU A 44 3.35 -8.08 -0.43
CA LEU A 44 3.66 -9.47 -0.12
C LEU A 44 3.55 -10.37 -1.36
N ARG A 45 2.54 -10.16 -2.20
CA ARG A 45 2.35 -10.94 -3.44
C ARG A 45 3.42 -10.65 -4.50
N ALA A 46 3.88 -9.40 -4.58
CA ALA A 46 4.99 -8.99 -5.44
C ALA A 46 6.38 -9.32 -4.86
N GLY A 47 6.47 -9.93 -3.67
CA GLY A 47 7.74 -10.23 -3.01
C GLY A 47 8.48 -9.02 -2.41
N LEU A 48 7.81 -7.87 -2.32
CA LEU A 48 8.35 -6.59 -1.83
C LEU A 48 8.21 -6.48 -0.31
N LEU A 49 8.96 -7.33 0.41
CA LEU A 49 8.85 -7.45 1.88
C LEU A 49 9.21 -6.16 2.63
N GLU A 50 10.22 -5.42 2.15
CA GLU A 50 10.64 -4.16 2.80
C GLU A 50 9.55 -3.08 2.71
N THR A 51 8.90 -2.98 1.54
CA THR A 51 7.75 -2.10 1.33
C THR A 51 6.60 -2.47 2.25
N ALA A 52 6.27 -3.76 2.35
CA ALA A 52 5.24 -4.26 3.25
C ALA A 52 5.55 -3.90 4.72
N GLU A 53 6.79 -4.11 5.18
CA GLU A 53 7.20 -3.75 6.55
C GLU A 53 7.14 -2.25 6.81
N ALA A 54 7.56 -1.43 5.85
CA ALA A 54 7.49 0.02 5.99
C ALA A 54 6.03 0.50 6.13
N CYS A 55 5.10 -0.03 5.34
CA CYS A 55 3.67 0.25 5.47
C CYS A 55 3.11 -0.23 6.82
N ARG A 56 3.50 -1.42 7.29
CA ARG A 56 3.10 -1.92 8.61
C ARG A 56 3.56 -0.99 9.74
N LYS A 57 4.81 -0.49 9.68
CA LYS A 57 5.33 0.44 10.70
C LYS A 57 4.47 1.70 10.80
N VAL A 58 4.07 2.27 9.65
CA VAL A 58 3.17 3.43 9.61
C VAL A 58 1.81 3.11 10.24
N VAL A 59 1.20 1.98 9.87
CA VAL A 59 -0.09 1.55 10.48
C VAL A 59 0.06 1.33 11.98
N LYS A 60 1.18 0.75 12.43
CA LYS A 60 1.45 0.47 13.84
C LYS A 60 1.60 1.73 14.69
N GLN A 61 2.27 2.75 14.16
CA GLN A 61 2.45 4.03 14.86
C GLN A 61 1.10 4.70 15.13
N ASP A 62 0.19 4.64 14.17
CA ASP A 62 -1.11 5.28 14.26
C ASP A 62 -2.17 4.44 14.98
N SER A 63 -2.16 3.13 14.77
CA SER A 63 -3.11 2.20 15.37
C SER A 63 -2.37 0.98 15.97
N PRO A 64 -1.87 1.12 17.22
CA PRO A 64 -1.15 0.04 17.90
C PRO A 64 -1.99 -1.23 18.10
N GLN A 65 -3.32 -1.10 18.11
CA GLN A 65 -4.25 -2.23 18.27
C GLN A 65 -4.61 -2.93 16.94
N HIS A 66 -4.15 -2.40 15.80
CA HIS A 66 -4.43 -2.96 14.48
C HIS A 66 -3.88 -4.38 14.33
N VAL A 67 -4.51 -5.23 13.51
CA VAL A 67 -4.10 -6.63 13.28
C VAL A 67 -2.62 -6.74 12.89
N LEU A 68 -2.17 -5.89 11.97
CA LEU A 68 -0.75 -5.81 11.56
C LEU A 68 0.23 -5.48 12.71
N SER A 69 -0.24 -4.78 13.74
CA SER A 69 0.56 -4.33 14.89
C SER A 69 0.78 -5.43 15.92
N LYS A 70 -0.10 -6.44 15.95
CA LYS A 70 -0.07 -7.56 16.91
C LYS A 70 1.00 -8.61 16.62
N HIS A 71 1.56 -8.60 15.41
CA HIS A 71 2.58 -9.55 14.97
C HIS A 71 3.95 -8.89 14.93
N SER A 72 5.04 -9.65 15.00
CA SER A 72 6.41 -9.10 15.00
C SER A 72 6.84 -8.65 13.60
N SER A 73 6.30 -9.28 12.56
CA SER A 73 6.55 -8.99 11.14
C SER A 73 5.28 -9.04 10.28
N VAL A 74 5.33 -8.50 9.06
CA VAL A 74 4.26 -8.65 8.05
C VAL A 74 4.09 -10.09 7.59
N VAL A 75 5.16 -10.88 7.56
CA VAL A 75 5.10 -12.29 7.17
C VAL A 75 4.32 -13.10 8.20
N GLU A 76 4.53 -12.83 9.49
CA GLU A 76 3.72 -13.42 10.56
C GLU A 76 2.27 -12.94 10.49
N ALA A 77 2.05 -11.64 10.26
CA ALA A 77 0.69 -11.11 10.12
C ALA A 77 -0.05 -11.77 8.96
N ALA A 78 0.63 -12.01 7.83
CA ALA A 78 0.04 -12.65 6.66
C ALA A 78 -0.39 -14.11 6.91
N LYS A 79 0.30 -14.81 7.82
CA LYS A 79 -0.05 -16.19 8.24
C LYS A 79 -1.17 -16.23 9.28
N SER A 80 -1.51 -15.09 9.88
CA SER A 80 -2.60 -14.98 10.84
C SER A 80 -3.95 -15.22 10.16
N GLU A 81 -4.83 -15.97 10.82
CA GLU A 81 -6.20 -16.20 10.34
C GLU A 81 -7.02 -14.90 10.23
N LEU A 82 -6.57 -13.83 10.88
CA LEU A 82 -7.25 -12.52 10.87
C LEU A 82 -6.93 -11.68 9.64
N PHE A 83 -5.79 -11.90 8.97
CA PHE A 83 -5.33 -11.02 7.91
C PHE A 83 -6.06 -11.23 6.57
N PRO A 84 -6.21 -12.46 6.04
CA PRO A 84 -6.95 -12.66 4.79
C PRO A 84 -8.42 -12.19 4.83
N PRO A 85 -9.20 -12.42 5.91
CA PRO A 85 -10.55 -11.87 6.02
C PRO A 85 -10.58 -10.33 6.04
N LEU A 86 -9.62 -9.70 6.72
CA LEU A 86 -9.49 -8.24 6.74
C LEU A 86 -9.23 -7.69 5.34
N VAL A 87 -8.28 -8.25 4.59
CA VAL A 87 -8.00 -7.84 3.21
C VAL A 87 -9.25 -7.98 2.34
N LYS A 88 -9.94 -9.11 2.43
CA LYS A 88 -11.17 -9.35 1.67
C LYS A 88 -12.27 -8.34 2.01
N GLN A 89 -12.42 -7.99 3.28
CA GLN A 89 -13.35 -6.94 3.71
C GLN A 89 -12.97 -5.57 3.12
N LEU A 90 -11.68 -5.21 3.18
CA LEU A 90 -11.20 -3.93 2.63
C LEU A 90 -11.36 -3.85 1.11
N GLN A 91 -11.10 -4.94 0.39
CA GLN A 91 -11.32 -5.02 -1.06
C GLN A 91 -12.79 -4.90 -1.46
N ARG A 92 -13.73 -5.34 -0.61
CA ARG A 92 -15.18 -5.09 -0.82
C ARG A 92 -15.53 -3.62 -0.66
N HIS A 93 -14.86 -2.89 0.23
CA HIS A 93 -15.07 -1.46 0.39
C HIS A 93 -14.41 -0.63 -0.72
N CYS A 94 -13.25 -1.07 -1.22
CA CYS A 94 -12.54 -0.43 -2.31
C CYS A 94 -11.89 -1.50 -3.21
N SER A 95 -12.60 -1.90 -4.27
CA SER A 95 -12.07 -2.80 -5.28
C SER A 95 -10.90 -2.15 -6.03
N LEU A 96 -10.09 -2.95 -6.74
CA LEU A 96 -8.98 -2.42 -7.52
C LEU A 96 -9.48 -1.44 -8.60
N GLU A 97 -10.54 -1.80 -9.33
CA GLU A 97 -11.18 -0.92 -10.32
C GLU A 97 -11.61 0.43 -9.72
N ARG A 98 -12.24 0.39 -8.54
CA ARG A 98 -12.62 1.62 -7.83
C ARG A 98 -11.38 2.41 -7.39
N ALA A 99 -10.33 1.73 -6.98
CA ALA A 99 -9.08 2.35 -6.57
C ALA A 99 -8.40 3.07 -7.74
N GLU A 100 -8.38 2.46 -8.93
CA GLU A 100 -7.90 3.08 -10.18
C GLU A 100 -8.69 4.34 -10.51
N GLN A 101 -10.03 4.27 -10.44
CA GLN A 101 -10.89 5.43 -10.65
C GLN A 101 -10.62 6.56 -9.64
N LEU A 102 -10.32 6.23 -8.39
CA LEU A 102 -10.01 7.20 -7.34
C LEU A 102 -8.60 7.80 -7.48
N ALA A 103 -7.67 7.05 -8.07
CA ALA A 103 -6.31 7.48 -8.34
C ALA A 103 -6.20 8.21 -9.68
N THR A 104 -7.23 8.16 -10.52
CA THR A 104 -7.32 8.92 -11.78
C THR A 104 -7.07 10.42 -11.52
N GLY A 105 -6.14 11.01 -12.27
CA GLY A 105 -5.65 12.39 -12.06
C GLY A 105 -4.41 12.50 -11.16
N GLN A 106 -4.03 11.42 -10.48
CA GLN A 106 -2.73 11.24 -9.81
C GLN A 106 -1.86 10.17 -10.51
N GLU A 107 -2.45 9.42 -11.45
CA GLU A 107 -1.86 8.30 -12.19
C GLU A 107 -1.07 8.68 -13.45
N ASP A 108 -1.22 9.90 -14.00
CA ASP A 108 -0.61 10.26 -15.30
C ASP A 108 0.93 10.20 -15.27
N GLU A 109 1.58 10.47 -14.13
CA GLU A 109 3.02 10.28 -13.96
C GLU A 109 3.42 8.80 -13.72
N LEU A 110 2.47 7.95 -13.36
CA LEU A 110 2.72 6.61 -12.79
C LEU A 110 2.46 5.48 -13.78
N LEU A 111 1.56 5.69 -14.74
CA LEU A 111 1.36 4.78 -15.89
C LEU A 111 2.58 4.75 -16.83
N GLN A 112 3.53 5.68 -16.66
CA GLN A 112 4.82 5.71 -17.35
C GLN A 112 5.98 5.19 -16.50
N THR A 113 5.73 4.76 -15.25
CA THR A 113 6.78 4.23 -14.37
C THR A 113 7.20 2.85 -14.88
N ASP A 114 8.39 2.78 -15.45
CA ASP A 114 9.03 1.50 -15.77
C ASP A 114 9.49 0.78 -14.50
N SER A 115 9.84 -0.50 -14.65
CA SER A 115 10.35 -1.31 -13.53
C SER A 115 11.57 -0.68 -12.84
N ALA A 116 12.38 0.10 -13.57
CA ALA A 116 13.56 0.77 -13.02
C ALA A 116 13.20 1.95 -12.09
N ALA A 117 12.15 2.71 -12.40
CA ALA A 117 11.66 3.81 -11.58
C ALA A 117 10.73 3.36 -10.45
N PHE A 118 10.13 2.16 -10.55
CA PHE A 118 9.16 1.62 -9.60
C PHE A 118 9.61 1.71 -8.13
N GLN A 119 10.76 1.12 -7.80
CA GLN A 119 11.23 1.07 -6.41
C GLN A 119 11.47 2.46 -5.86
N LYS A 120 12.05 3.36 -6.67
CA LYS A 120 12.27 4.75 -6.30
C LYS A 120 10.95 5.46 -5.99
N THR A 121 9.94 5.28 -6.83
CA THR A 121 8.60 5.83 -6.64
C THR A 121 7.97 5.31 -5.35
N VAL A 122 8.01 3.99 -5.11
CA VAL A 122 7.49 3.37 -3.87
C VAL A 122 8.18 3.96 -2.63
N SER A 123 9.51 4.04 -2.63
CA SER A 123 10.27 4.63 -1.52
C SER A 123 9.93 6.10 -1.27
N GLN A 124 9.73 6.89 -2.34
CA GLN A 124 9.31 8.30 -2.24
C GLN A 124 7.90 8.46 -1.68
N LEU A 125 6.95 7.60 -2.08
CA LEU A 125 5.59 7.66 -1.56
C LEU A 125 5.54 7.27 -0.08
N ILE A 126 6.28 6.24 0.33
CA ILE A 126 6.38 5.82 1.73
C ILE A 126 6.99 6.93 2.60
N SER A 127 8.08 7.56 2.13
CA SER A 127 8.74 8.62 2.90
C SER A 127 7.85 9.83 3.11
N ARG A 128 6.96 10.17 2.16
CA ARG A 128 5.94 11.23 2.31
C ARG A 128 4.95 10.93 3.43
N ILE A 129 4.58 9.67 3.63
CA ILE A 129 3.65 9.28 4.71
C ILE A 129 4.34 9.27 6.07
N GLN A 130 5.64 8.93 6.11
CA GLN A 130 6.41 8.89 7.35
C GLN A 130 6.79 10.28 7.88
N THR A 131 7.14 11.22 6.99
CA THR A 131 7.67 12.54 7.39
C THR A 131 6.61 13.53 7.89
N GLN A 132 5.34 13.35 7.55
CA GLN A 132 4.23 14.22 7.99
C GLN A 132 3.52 13.74 9.27
N SER A 133 4.05 12.72 9.94
CA SER A 133 3.54 12.21 11.23
C SER A 133 4.30 12.77 12.45
N ALA A 134 5.08 13.85 12.27
CA ALA A 134 5.83 14.56 13.31
C ALA A 134 5.16 15.90 13.67
#